data_AF-A0A2H9TDH6-F1
#
_entry.id   AF-A0A2H9TDH6-F1
#
_cell.length_a   1.000
_cell.length_b   1.000
_cell.length_c   1.000
_cell.angle_alpha   90.00
_cell.angle_beta   90.00
_cell.angle_gamma   90.00
#
_symmetry.space_group_name_H-M   'P 1'
#
loop_
_entity.id
_entity.type
_entity.pdbx_description
1 polymer ?
#
loop_
_entity_poly.entity_id
_entity_poly.type
_entity_poly.pdbx_seq_one_letter_code
_entity_poly.pdbx_strand_id
1 'polypeptide(L)'
;MTDIFDNKILCNKCNSQMQKSNIIKNGFLFRTMICSKCNEKILHPVDEQNYNKFINLKNKEFRVKMRLVGNSYTVSIPKEIVLFMERQEKILDEMVRLCFEETGRLSLNFDKIARKNSTKIIK
;
A
#
# COMPACT_ATOMS: atom_id res chain seq x y z
N MET A 1 16.30 3.69 12.57
CA MET A 1 15.44 2.99 13.55
C MET A 1 15.56 1.51 13.24
N THR A 2 15.94 0.68 14.21
CA THR A 2 16.17 -0.77 14.03
C THR A 2 14.85 -1.50 13.84
N ASP A 3 14.75 -2.39 12.85
CA ASP A 3 13.55 -3.18 12.59
C ASP A 3 13.51 -4.38 13.56
N ILE A 4 12.31 -4.78 14.00
CA ILE A 4 12.14 -5.95 14.86
C ILE A 4 12.68 -7.21 14.17
N PHE A 5 12.56 -7.27 12.85
CA PHE A 5 13.03 -8.39 12.03
C PHE A 5 14.53 -8.37 11.75
N ASP A 6 15.27 -7.34 12.16
CA ASP A 6 16.74 -7.36 12.11
C ASP A 6 17.35 -8.26 13.19
N ASN A 7 16.58 -8.54 14.24
CA ASN A 7 16.98 -9.42 15.33
C ASN A 7 16.72 -10.90 14.99
N LYS A 8 17.44 -11.79 15.67
CA LYS A 8 17.19 -13.23 15.60
C LYS A 8 15.87 -13.54 16.32
N ILE A 9 14.85 -13.91 15.56
CA ILE A 9 13.54 -14.30 16.10
C ILE A 9 13.47 -15.82 16.17
N LEU A 10 13.20 -16.33 17.37
CA LEU A 10 12.91 -17.73 17.64
C LEU A 10 11.39 -17.93 17.65
N CYS A 11 10.93 -19.08 17.17
CA CYS A 11 9.50 -19.39 17.23
C CYS A 11 9.14 -19.98 18.60
N ASN A 12 8.00 -19.54 19.14
CA ASN A 12 7.52 -19.92 20.47
C ASN A 12 7.23 -21.42 20.63
N LYS A 13 6.92 -22.13 19.53
CA LYS A 13 6.58 -23.56 19.55
C LYS A 13 7.79 -24.48 19.35
N CYS A 14 8.61 -24.17 18.35
CA CYS A 14 9.71 -25.02 17.88
C CYS A 14 11.07 -24.60 18.48
N ASN A 15 11.14 -23.39 19.08
CA ASN A 15 12.35 -22.67 19.52
C ASN A 15 13.47 -22.59 18.47
N SER A 16 13.17 -22.88 17.20
CA SER A 16 14.12 -22.75 16.10
C SER A 16 14.05 -21.36 15.50
N GLN A 17 15.17 -20.94 14.92
CA GLN A 17 15.30 -19.67 14.25
C GLN A 17 14.34 -19.58 13.06
N MET A 18 13.56 -18.50 13.01
CA MET A 18 12.64 -18.23 11.92
C MET A 18 13.36 -17.61 10.72
N GLN A 19 12.83 -17.83 9.53
CA GLN A 19 13.39 -17.33 8.27
C GLN A 19 12.55 -16.17 7.73
N LYS A 20 13.24 -15.14 7.20
CA LYS A 20 12.60 -14.00 6.52
C LYS A 20 11.96 -14.48 5.22
N SER A 21 10.69 -14.14 5.02
CA SER A 21 9.92 -14.43 3.81
C SER A 21 8.96 -13.28 3.52
N ASN A 22 8.52 -13.18 2.27
CA ASN A 22 7.56 -12.18 1.85
C ASN A 22 6.28 -12.86 1.37
N ILE A 23 5.13 -12.40 1.87
CA ILE A 23 3.82 -12.92 1.48
C ILE A 23 3.04 -11.81 0.81
N ILE A 24 2.43 -12.10 -0.34
CA ILE A 24 1.55 -11.17 -1.04
C ILE A 24 0.11 -11.51 -0.65
N LYS A 25 -0.61 -10.55 -0.08
CA LYS A 25 -2.05 -10.67 0.22
C LYS A 25 -2.76 -9.41 -0.25
N ASN A 26 -3.78 -9.57 -1.11
CA ASN A 26 -4.55 -8.47 -1.72
C ASN A 26 -3.67 -7.40 -2.42
N GLY A 27 -2.57 -7.84 -3.05
CA GLY A 27 -1.62 -6.95 -3.72
C GLY A 27 -0.69 -6.17 -2.78
N PHE A 28 -0.77 -6.41 -1.46
CA PHE A 28 0.13 -5.84 -0.46
C PHE A 28 1.24 -6.84 -0.12
N LEU A 29 2.49 -6.38 -0.09
CA LEU A 29 3.65 -7.19 0.27
C LEU A 29 3.84 -7.13 1.80
N PHE A 30 3.72 -8.26 2.46
CA PHE A 30 3.98 -8.39 3.89
C PHE A 30 5.35 -9.01 4.10
N ARG A 31 6.13 -8.37 4.96
CA ARG A 31 7.31 -9.01 5.53
C ARG A 31 6.84 -9.99 6.60
N THR A 32 7.33 -11.21 6.52
CA THR A 32 6.95 -12.30 7.42
C THR A 32 8.15 -13.09 7.88
N MET A 33 8.03 -13.66 9.07
CA MET A 33 8.97 -14.66 9.58
C MET A 33 8.26 -16.01 9.60
N ILE A 34 8.89 -17.06 9.06
CA ILE A 34 8.32 -18.42 8.99
C ILE A 34 9.23 -19.41 9.74
N CYS A 35 8.70 -20.22 10.66
CA CYS A 35 9.45 -21.36 11.26
C CYS A 35 9.47 -22.52 10.26
N SER A 36 10.66 -23.02 9.90
CA SER A 36 10.82 -24.16 8.99
C SER A 36 10.32 -25.50 9.55
N LYS A 37 10.14 -25.61 10.88
CA LYS A 37 9.70 -26.85 11.55
C LYS A 37 8.18 -26.93 11.76
N CYS A 38 7.53 -25.84 12.17
CA CYS A 38 6.11 -25.84 12.53
C CYS A 38 5.23 -24.98 11.61
N ASN A 39 5.81 -24.34 10.59
CA ASN A 39 5.12 -23.45 9.65
C ASN A 39 4.39 -22.25 10.29
N GLU A 40 4.69 -21.91 11.54
CA GLU A 40 4.15 -20.71 12.18
C GLU A 40 4.68 -19.46 11.48
N LYS A 41 3.79 -18.49 11.27
CA LYS A 41 4.06 -17.26 10.53
C LYS A 41 3.82 -16.06 11.43
N ILE A 42 4.77 -15.15 11.48
CA ILE A 42 4.65 -13.87 12.17
C ILE A 42 4.66 -12.77 11.10
N LEU A 43 3.60 -11.96 11.09
CA LEU A 43 3.50 -10.77 10.24
C LEU A 43 4.24 -9.61 10.91
N HIS A 44 4.88 -8.75 10.13
CA HIS A 44 5.47 -7.53 10.68
C HIS A 44 4.36 -6.62 11.23
N PRO A 45 4.42 -6.18 12.50
CA PRO A 45 3.31 -5.46 13.13
C PRO A 45 2.99 -4.13 12.45
N VAL A 46 4.00 -3.42 11.91
CA VAL A 46 3.77 -2.18 11.17
C VAL A 46 3.07 -2.45 9.83
N ASP A 47 3.38 -3.55 9.17
CA ASP A 47 2.79 -3.92 7.88
C ASP A 47 1.32 -4.31 8.07
N GLU A 48 1.03 -5.05 9.14
CA GLU A 48 -0.34 -5.39 9.56
C GLU A 48 -1.17 -4.14 9.90
N GLN A 49 -0.61 -3.21 10.69
CA GLN A 49 -1.29 -1.94 11.01
C GLN A 49 -1.58 -1.11 9.76
N ASN A 50 -0.65 -1.06 8.81
CA ASN A 50 -0.83 -0.34 7.55
C ASN A 50 -1.90 -0.99 6.67
N TYR A 51 -1.94 -2.32 6.63
CA TYR A 51 -2.96 -3.06 5.91
C TYR A 51 -4.36 -2.86 6.50
N ASN A 52 -4.49 -2.86 7.82
CA ASN A 52 -5.77 -2.59 8.48
C ASN A 52 -6.26 -1.16 8.18
N LYS A 53 -5.35 -0.17 8.15
CA LYS A 53 -5.68 1.20 7.70
C LYS A 53 -6.14 1.22 6.24
N PHE A 54 -5.52 0.43 5.36
CA PHE A 54 -5.95 0.32 3.96
C PHE A 54 -7.36 -0.26 3.81
N ILE A 55 -7.67 -1.36 4.50
CA ILE A 55 -9.02 -1.95 4.46
C ILE A 55 -10.07 -0.94 4.93
N ASN A 56 -9.78 -0.26 6.04
CA ASN A 56 -10.70 0.74 6.60
C ASN A 56 -10.95 1.89 5.62
N LEU A 57 -9.91 2.36 4.93
CA LEU A 57 -10.04 3.38 3.89
C LEU A 57 -10.81 2.89 2.67
N LYS A 58 -10.56 1.67 2.20
CA LYS A 58 -11.21 1.08 1.02
C LYS A 58 -12.72 0.95 1.20
N ASN A 59 -13.17 0.61 2.40
CA ASN A 59 -14.58 0.40 2.70
C ASN A 59 -15.31 1.66 3.16
N LYS A 60 -14.61 2.80 3.27
CA LYS A 60 -15.16 4.05 3.77
C LYS A 60 -15.74 4.87 2.63
N GLU A 61 -17.01 5.23 2.75
CA GLU A 61 -17.67 6.17 1.85
C GLU A 61 -17.35 7.61 2.27
N PHE A 62 -16.94 8.44 1.31
CA PHE A 62 -16.67 9.87 1.53
C PHE A 62 -17.69 10.70 0.77
N ARG A 63 -18.49 11.48 1.50
CA ARG A 63 -19.40 12.46 0.90
C ARG A 63 -18.67 13.78 0.73
N VAL A 64 -18.41 14.15 -0.53
CA VAL A 64 -17.66 15.36 -0.90
C VAL A 64 -18.52 16.26 -1.78
N LYS A 65 -18.29 17.57 -1.71
CA LYS A 65 -19.04 18.56 -2.51
C LYS A 65 -18.29 18.84 -3.81
N MET A 66 -19.02 18.90 -4.92
CA MET A 66 -18.53 19.47 -6.17
C MET A 66 -18.47 20.99 -6.07
N ARG A 67 -17.44 21.59 -6.67
CA ARG A 67 -17.32 23.06 -6.79
C ARG A 67 -16.99 23.44 -8.23
N LEU A 68 -17.59 24.53 -8.70
CA LEU A 68 -17.25 25.14 -9.98
C LEU A 68 -15.93 25.92 -9.83
N VAL A 69 -14.97 25.66 -10.71
CA VAL A 69 -13.69 26.37 -10.80
C VAL A 69 -13.43 26.69 -12.27
N GLY A 70 -13.48 27.98 -12.62
CA GLY A 70 -13.47 28.39 -14.02
C GLY A 70 -14.62 27.76 -14.80
N ASN A 71 -14.30 27.02 -15.87
CA ASN A 71 -15.28 26.34 -16.72
C ASN A 71 -15.42 24.84 -16.40
N SER A 72 -14.90 24.35 -15.28
CA SER A 72 -14.94 22.94 -14.91
C SER A 72 -15.47 22.70 -13.49
N TYR A 73 -15.96 21.49 -13.25
CA TYR A 73 -16.27 21.03 -11.91
C TYR A 73 -15.07 20.32 -11.29
N THR A 74 -14.88 20.55 -10.00
CA THR A 74 -13.83 19.93 -9.19
C THR A 74 -14.45 19.19 -8.03
N VAL A 75 -13.80 18.10 -7.63
CA VAL A 75 -14.16 17.32 -6.43
C VAL A 75 -12.96 17.35 -5.49
N SER A 76 -13.18 17.73 -4.23
CA SER A 76 -12.11 17.69 -3.23
C SER A 76 -11.82 16.25 -2.83
N ILE A 77 -10.57 15.81 -2.99
CA ILE A 77 -10.12 14.49 -2.50
C ILE A 77 -9.77 14.63 -1.00
N PRO A 78 -10.38 13.82 -0.10
CA PRO A 78 -10.06 13.83 1.31
C PRO A 78 -8.57 13.58 1.58
N LYS A 79 -7.97 14.39 2.47
CA LYS A 79 -6.55 14.30 2.84
C LYS A 79 -6.13 12.89 3.29
N GLU A 80 -7.04 12.14 3.90
CA GLU A 80 -6.78 10.77 4.36
C GLU A 80 -6.38 9.83 3.21
N ILE A 81 -7.00 10.00 2.03
CA ILE A 81 -6.69 9.23 0.82
C ILE A 81 -5.31 9.63 0.29
N VAL A 82 -5.02 10.93 0.25
CA VAL A 82 -3.74 11.47 -0.21
C VAL A 82 -2.59 10.98 0.67
N LEU A 83 -2.72 11.13 2.00
CA LEU A 83 -1.74 10.66 2.99
C LEU A 83 -1.53 9.14 2.94
N PHE A 84 -2.55 8.38 2.54
CA PHE A 84 -2.40 6.94 2.33
C PHE A 84 -1.58 6.64 1.08
N MET A 85 -1.86 7.35 -0.03
CA MET A 85 -1.12 7.20 -1.28
C MET A 85 0.36 7.57 -1.13
N GLU A 86 0.66 8.68 -0.44
CA GLU A 86 2.02 9.12 -0.13
C GLU A 86 2.80 8.07 0.67
N ARG A 87 2.16 7.49 1.71
CA ARG A 87 2.76 6.43 2.54
C ARG A 87 3.08 5.13 1.78
N GLN A 88 2.54 4.95 0.58
CA GLN A 88 2.80 3.79 -0.27
C GLN A 88 3.91 4.06 -1.30
N GLU A 89 4.64 5.17 -1.18
CA GLU A 89 5.68 5.63 -2.13
C GLU A 89 5.17 5.69 -3.59
N LYS A 90 3.85 5.75 -3.78
CA LYS A 90 3.25 6.13 -5.05
C LYS A 90 3.27 7.65 -5.08
N ILE A 91 4.47 8.19 -5.34
CA ILE A 91 4.69 9.63 -5.42
C ILE A 91 3.69 10.19 -6.43
N LEU A 92 2.97 11.23 -5.99
CA LEU A 92 1.93 11.95 -6.69
C LEU A 92 2.55 12.79 -7.82
N ASP A 93 3.01 12.15 -8.90
CA ASP A 93 3.20 12.87 -10.16
C ASP A 93 1.82 13.08 -10.78
N GLU A 94 1.25 14.22 -10.37
CA GLU A 94 0.10 15.06 -10.74
C GLU A 94 -0.91 14.64 -11.83
N MET A 95 -0.59 13.71 -12.73
CA MET A 95 -1.52 13.30 -13.79
C MET A 95 -2.50 12.24 -13.29
N VAL A 96 -3.77 12.64 -13.27
CA VAL A 96 -4.91 11.77 -12.98
C VAL A 96 -5.74 11.58 -14.24
N ARG A 97 -6.14 10.33 -14.49
CA ARG A 97 -7.01 9.97 -15.60
C ARG A 97 -8.45 9.86 -15.09
N LEU A 98 -9.33 10.70 -15.62
CA LEU A 98 -10.77 10.62 -15.35
C LEU A 98 -11.44 9.81 -16.46
N CYS A 99 -12.21 8.78 -16.09
CA CYS A 99 -12.98 7.97 -17.01
C CYS A 99 -14.46 7.97 -16.61
N PHE A 100 -15.35 8.21 -17.57
CA PHE A 100 -16.77 7.92 -17.40
C PHE A 100 -17.00 6.46 -17.76
N GLU A 101 -17.36 5.64 -16.77
CA GLU A 101 -17.49 4.19 -16.95
C GLU A 101 -18.90 3.82 -17.39
N GLU A 102 -19.88 4.20 -16.59
CA GLU A 102 -21.30 3.89 -16.80
C GLU A 102 -22.15 5.00 -16.17
N THR A 103 -23.46 4.98 -16.45
CA THR A 103 -24.39 5.99 -15.94
C THR A 103 -24.28 6.14 -14.42
N GLY A 104 -23.88 7.33 -13.97
CA GLY A 104 -23.71 7.65 -12.55
C GLY A 104 -22.35 7.32 -11.95
N ARG A 105 -21.39 6.82 -12.73
CA ARG A 105 -20.07 6.43 -12.23
C ARG A 105 -18.92 7.08 -13.01
N LEU A 106 -18.12 7.85 -12.26
CA LEU A 106 -16.83 8.38 -12.69
C LEU A 106 -15.73 7.65 -11.92
N SER A 107 -14.70 7.19 -12.62
CA SER A 107 -13.48 6.68 -11.99
C SER A 107 -12.33 7.66 -12.19
N LEU A 108 -11.51 7.79 -11.15
CA LEU A 108 -10.30 8.58 -11.16
C LEU A 108 -9.14 7.62 -10.90
N ASN A 109 -8.27 7.49 -11.89
CA ASN A 109 -7.12 6.60 -11.87
C ASN A 109 -5.85 7.43 -11.77
N PHE A 110 -5.02 7.13 -10.77
CA PHE A 110 -3.71 7.73 -10.61
C PHE A 110 -2.69 6.92 -11.39
N ASP A 111 -1.92 7.58 -12.28
CA ASP A 111 -0.92 6.90 -13.08
C ASP A 111 0.21 6.35 -12.19
N LYS A 112 0.73 5.18 -12.57
CA LYS A 112 1.90 4.60 -11.91
C LYS A 112 3.15 5.27 -12.48
N ILE A 113 3.96 5.90 -11.63
CA ILE A 113 5.35 6.19 -11.98
C ILE A 113 6.00 4.85 -12.34
N ALA A 114 6.33 4.69 -13.63
CA ALA A 114 7.22 3.63 -14.07
C ALA A 114 8.48 3.72 -13.22
N ARG A 115 8.76 2.68 -12.42
CA ARG A 115 10.08 2.52 -11.81
C ARG A 115 11.08 2.53 -12.95
N LYS A 116 11.80 3.65 -13.16
CA LYS A 116 13.01 3.65 -13.98
C LYS A 116 14.00 2.74 -13.26
N ASN A 117 13.98 1.45 -13.60
CA ASN A 117 15.08 0.56 -13.32
C ASN A 117 16.27 1.09 -14.13
N SER A 118 17.08 1.96 -13.54
CA SER A 118 18.40 2.29 -14.04
C SER A 118 19.30 1.09 -13.83
N THR A 119 19.12 0.04 -14.62
CA THR A 119 20.13 -1.00 -14.77
C THR A 119 21.25 -0.37 -15.60
N LYS A 120 22.20 0.29 -14.93
CA LYS A 120 23.53 0.53 -15.53
C LYS A 120 24.14 -0.85 -15.75
N ILE A 121 24.03 -1.36 -16.97
CA ILE A 121 24.88 -2.45 -17.44
C ILE A 121 26.27 -1.84 -17.57
N ILE A 122 27.14 -2.19 -16.63
CA ILE A 122 28.58 -1.96 -16.73
C ILE A 122 29.05 -2.81 -17.91
N LYS A 123 29.57 -2.17 -18.95
CA LYS A 123 30.46 -2.79 -19.94
C LYS A 123 31.85 -2.26 -19.70
#